data_AF-A0A2P0B3Q9-F1
#
_entry.id   AF-A0A2P0B3Q9-F1
#
_cell.length_a   1.000
_cell.length_b   1.000
_cell.length_c   1.000
_cell.angle_alpha   90.00
_cell.angle_beta   90.00
_cell.angle_gamma   90.00
#
_symmetry.space_group_name_H-M   'P 1'
#
loop_
_entity.id
_entity.type
_entity.pdbx_description
1 polymer ?
#
loop_
_entity_poly.entity_id
_entity_poly.type
_entity_poly.pdbx_seq_one_letter_code
_entity_poly.pdbx_strand_id
1 'polypeptide(L)'
;MERRTLALFAALPLALAACQPPAAERYEERNDPPEPESFASEPQASPDAQGAVWAPSQTPLRLLYGIPGQQPFAAIACEMEGETPSLRVTRFVRADEGAQALMAMVGNGHKERFAVDAIDNGRAFLWEGTIPLASEKLDVLTGLRRVELTIPGAGTLALNASEAPRNLIESCRLAARKQSPDPEEPAD
;
A
#
# COMPACT_ATOMS: atom_id res chain seq x y z
N MET A 1 105.05 9.93 3.06
CA MET A 1 105.02 10.31 4.48
C MET A 1 103.57 10.46 4.87
N GLU A 2 103.07 9.50 5.64
CA GLU A 2 101.71 9.47 6.17
C GLU A 2 101.51 10.56 7.23
N ARG A 3 100.27 11.06 7.37
CA ARG A 3 99.57 11.00 8.66
C ARG A 3 98.10 11.35 8.54
N ARG A 4 97.34 10.64 9.38
CA ARG A 4 95.90 10.44 9.43
C ARG A 4 95.23 11.46 10.36
N THR A 5 93.98 11.81 10.01
CA THR A 5 92.83 12.18 10.87
C THR A 5 92.95 13.33 11.88
N LEU A 6 91.99 14.26 11.81
CA LEU A 6 90.97 14.36 12.86
C LEU A 6 89.68 14.99 12.31
N ALA A 7 88.57 14.34 12.64
CA ALA A 7 87.21 14.78 12.32
C ALA A 7 86.82 16.00 13.17
N LEU A 8 86.11 16.95 12.57
CA LEU A 8 85.29 17.90 13.33
C LEU A 8 83.90 17.95 12.70
N PHE A 9 82.96 17.36 13.43
CA PHE A 9 81.52 17.53 13.28
C PHE A 9 81.18 19.03 13.32
N ALA A 10 80.57 19.55 12.26
CA ALA A 10 79.85 20.82 12.32
C ALA A 10 78.42 20.56 11.83
N ALA A 11 77.50 20.79 12.75
CA ALA A 11 76.09 20.46 12.68
C ALA A 11 75.31 21.35 11.69
N LEU A 12 74.31 20.73 11.09
CA LEU A 12 73.17 21.30 10.36
C LEU A 12 72.44 22.38 11.21
N PRO A 13 71.79 23.38 10.59
CA PRO A 13 70.41 23.10 10.18
C PRO A 13 70.04 23.63 8.79
N LEU A 14 69.34 22.79 8.04
CA LEU A 14 68.49 23.18 6.93
C LEU A 14 67.42 24.14 7.47
N ALA A 15 67.43 25.39 7.00
CA ALA A 15 66.26 26.24 7.04
C ALA A 15 65.25 25.72 6.00
N LEU A 16 64.53 24.66 6.34
CA LEU A 16 63.28 24.34 5.66
C LEU A 16 62.30 25.46 6.04
N ALA A 17 62.10 26.39 5.12
CA ALA A 17 60.95 27.28 5.15
C ALA A 17 59.69 26.41 5.08
N ALA A 18 59.18 26.00 6.24
CA ALA A 18 57.83 25.50 6.38
C ALA A 18 56.87 26.68 6.19
N CYS A 19 56.61 27.05 4.94
CA CYS A 19 55.38 27.74 4.60
C CYS A 19 54.23 26.76 4.83
N GLN A 20 53.80 26.64 6.09
CA GLN A 20 52.48 26.11 6.38
C GLN A 20 51.50 27.11 5.75
N PRO A 21 50.71 26.74 4.71
CA PRO A 21 49.58 27.59 4.34
C PRO A 21 48.76 27.82 5.61
N PRO A 22 48.21 29.03 5.83
CA PRO A 22 47.28 29.21 6.94
C PRO A 22 46.27 28.09 6.83
N ALA A 23 45.92 27.46 7.95
CA ALA A 23 44.87 26.47 7.97
C ALA A 23 43.68 27.10 7.26
N ALA A 24 43.50 26.75 5.99
CA ALA A 24 42.23 26.89 5.34
C ALA A 24 41.43 25.90 6.17
N GLU A 25 40.78 26.43 7.20
CA GLU A 25 39.52 25.92 7.65
C GLU A 25 38.71 25.82 6.37
N ARG A 26 38.84 24.66 5.71
CA ARG A 26 37.74 24.09 4.96
C ARG A 26 36.68 24.06 6.03
N TYR A 27 35.85 25.10 6.04
CA TYR A 27 34.49 24.98 6.48
C TYR A 27 34.01 23.76 5.68
N GLU A 28 34.11 22.60 6.31
CA GLU A 28 33.33 21.45 5.92
C GLU A 28 31.93 22.02 5.99
N GLU A 29 31.41 22.31 4.80
CA GLU A 29 30.03 22.71 4.61
C GLU A 29 29.23 21.77 5.49
N ARG A 30 28.54 22.36 6.47
CA ARG A 30 27.67 21.60 7.36
C ARG A 30 26.64 21.00 6.42
N ASN A 31 26.88 19.76 6.01
CA ASN A 31 25.92 19.01 5.22
C ASN A 31 24.61 19.10 5.99
N ASP A 32 23.56 19.52 5.29
CA ASP A 32 22.24 19.51 5.88
C ASP A 32 22.02 18.14 6.53
N PRO A 33 21.35 18.09 7.71
CA PRO A 33 20.95 16.82 8.29
C PRO A 33 20.30 15.98 7.18
N PRO A 34 20.66 14.68 7.05
CA PRO A 34 20.03 13.83 6.05
C PRO A 34 18.51 13.98 6.19
N GLU A 35 17.81 14.06 5.06
CA GLU A 35 16.34 14.10 5.07
C GLU A 35 15.83 13.00 5.99
N PRO A 36 14.84 13.28 6.86
CA PRO A 36 14.32 12.27 7.77
C PRO A 36 13.87 11.08 6.93
N GLU A 37 14.42 9.90 7.24
CA GLU A 37 14.03 8.66 6.58
C GLU A 37 12.51 8.49 6.74
N SER A 38 11.81 8.36 5.61
CA SER A 38 10.38 8.06 5.61
C SER A 38 10.21 6.61 6.03
N PHE A 39 9.81 6.39 7.27
CA PHE A 39 9.44 5.07 7.77
C PHE A 39 7.96 4.81 7.53
N ALA A 40 7.61 3.53 7.40
CA ALA A 40 6.21 3.13 7.46
C ALA A 40 5.57 3.63 8.76
N SER A 41 4.34 4.13 8.66
CA SER A 41 3.57 4.55 9.82
C SER A 41 3.40 3.41 10.83
N GLU A 42 3.14 3.78 12.09
CA GLU A 42 2.84 2.79 13.12
C GLU A 42 1.62 1.94 12.73
N PRO A 43 1.63 0.64 13.05
CA PRO A 43 0.50 -0.24 12.78
C PRO A 43 -0.80 0.28 13.41
N GLN A 44 -1.84 0.37 12.60
CA GLN A 44 -3.17 0.79 13.04
C GLN A 44 -3.93 -0.39 13.67
N ALA A 45 -4.66 -0.11 14.74
CA ALA A 45 -5.46 -1.11 15.45
C ALA A 45 -6.63 -1.63 14.60
N SER A 46 -6.98 -2.89 14.79
CA SER A 46 -8.23 -3.47 14.27
C SER A 46 -9.43 -2.72 14.85
N PRO A 47 -10.40 -2.28 14.02
CA PRO A 47 -11.61 -1.64 14.55
C PRO A 47 -12.51 -2.66 15.26
N ASP A 48 -13.30 -2.19 16.22
CA ASP A 48 -14.45 -2.94 16.72
C ASP A 48 -15.60 -2.84 15.70
N ALA A 49 -15.93 -3.97 15.06
CA ALA A 49 -16.98 -4.06 14.06
C ALA A 49 -18.30 -4.62 14.63
N GLN A 50 -18.47 -4.64 15.96
CA GLN A 50 -19.71 -5.06 16.58
C GLN A 50 -20.88 -4.17 16.13
N GLY A 51 -21.94 -4.80 15.60
CA GLY A 51 -23.10 -4.08 15.06
C GLY A 51 -22.93 -3.51 13.65
N ALA A 52 -21.79 -3.75 12.99
CA ALA A 52 -21.60 -3.36 11.59
C ALA A 52 -22.45 -4.21 10.64
N VAL A 53 -22.96 -3.58 9.57
CA VAL A 53 -23.80 -4.23 8.57
C VAL A 53 -23.36 -3.86 7.16
N TRP A 54 -23.70 -4.72 6.20
CA TRP A 54 -23.63 -4.40 4.78
C TRP A 54 -24.87 -3.62 4.37
N ALA A 55 -24.69 -2.48 3.72
CA ALA A 55 -25.78 -1.65 3.23
C ALA A 55 -25.49 -1.10 1.82
N PRO A 56 -26.51 -0.96 0.95
CA PRO A 56 -26.35 -0.27 -0.33
C PRO A 56 -25.96 1.18 -0.12
N SER A 57 -25.11 1.69 -1.03
CA SER A 57 -24.77 3.10 -1.10
C SER A 57 -25.68 3.85 -2.09
N GLN A 58 -25.53 5.17 -2.17
CA GLN A 58 -26.19 5.96 -3.23
C GLN A 58 -25.57 5.70 -4.61
N THR A 59 -24.31 5.25 -4.67
CA THR A 59 -23.69 4.77 -5.90
C THR A 59 -24.29 3.39 -6.26
N PRO A 60 -24.79 3.19 -7.49
CA PRO A 60 -25.24 1.88 -7.95
C PRO A 60 -24.15 0.83 -7.85
N LEU A 61 -24.55 -0.43 -7.66
CA LEU A 61 -23.64 -1.58 -7.60
C LEU A 61 -22.48 -1.39 -6.59
N ARG A 62 -22.80 -0.80 -5.44
CA ARG A 62 -21.86 -0.58 -4.35
C ARG A 62 -22.49 -0.85 -3.00
N LEU A 63 -21.76 -1.59 -2.17
CA LEU A 63 -22.07 -1.82 -0.77
C LEU A 63 -21.05 -1.15 0.13
N LEU A 64 -21.52 -0.64 1.26
CA LEU A 64 -20.72 -0.15 2.37
C LEU A 64 -20.85 -1.14 3.54
N TYR A 65 -19.75 -1.35 4.26
CA TYR A 65 -19.72 -2.09 5.51
C TYR A 65 -19.32 -1.18 6.65
N GLY A 66 -20.16 -1.07 7.67
CA GLY A 66 -19.88 -0.25 8.85
C GLY A 66 -21.05 -0.20 9.81
N ILE A 67 -20.85 0.54 10.91
CA ILE A 67 -21.90 0.79 11.90
C ILE A 67 -22.81 1.90 11.36
N PRO A 68 -24.15 1.72 11.34
CA PRO A 68 -25.07 2.76 10.89
C PRO A 68 -24.85 4.10 11.62
N GLY A 69 -24.81 5.19 10.85
CA GLY A 69 -24.55 6.53 11.38
C GLY A 69 -23.08 6.86 11.64
N GLN A 70 -22.15 5.92 11.42
CA GLN A 70 -20.70 6.16 11.52
C GLN A 70 -20.02 6.10 10.15
N GLN A 71 -18.75 6.48 10.10
CA GLN A 71 -17.95 6.29 8.91
C GLN A 71 -17.83 4.79 8.59
N PRO A 72 -18.06 4.36 7.33
CA PRO A 72 -17.91 2.97 6.95
C PRO A 72 -16.48 2.48 7.15
N PHE A 73 -16.32 1.20 7.44
CA PHE A 73 -15.02 0.54 7.51
C PHE A 73 -14.56 0.09 6.11
N ALA A 74 -15.45 -0.47 5.30
CA ALA A 74 -15.07 -0.95 3.98
C ALA A 74 -16.16 -0.67 2.95
N ALA A 75 -15.80 -0.80 1.68
CA ALA A 75 -16.73 -0.84 0.57
C ALA A 75 -16.34 -1.94 -0.41
N ILE A 76 -17.34 -2.47 -1.09
CA ILE A 76 -17.16 -3.22 -2.33
C ILE A 76 -18.00 -2.57 -3.42
N ALA A 77 -17.43 -2.38 -4.59
CA ALA A 77 -18.07 -1.69 -5.71
C ALA A 77 -17.69 -2.37 -7.01
N CYS A 78 -18.62 -2.43 -7.95
CA CYS A 78 -18.34 -2.98 -9.26
C CYS A 78 -17.76 -1.91 -10.17
N GLU A 79 -16.63 -2.24 -10.78
CA GLU A 79 -15.96 -1.44 -11.79
C GLU A 79 -16.19 -2.11 -13.13
N MET A 80 -17.05 -1.47 -13.92
CA MET A 80 -17.44 -1.96 -15.24
C MET A 80 -16.58 -1.36 -16.35
N GLU A 81 -15.86 -0.29 -16.04
CA GLU A 81 -14.95 0.40 -16.94
C GLU A 81 -13.58 -0.28 -16.92
N GLY A 82 -12.88 -0.31 -18.05
CA GLY A 82 -11.59 -0.97 -18.23
C GLY A 82 -11.67 -2.25 -19.06
N GLU A 83 -10.54 -2.94 -19.18
CA GLU A 83 -10.41 -4.12 -20.05
C GLU A 83 -11.13 -5.35 -19.48
N THR A 84 -11.20 -5.47 -18.15
CA THR A 84 -11.90 -6.57 -17.48
C THR A 84 -12.76 -6.03 -16.33
N PRO A 85 -14.09 -6.24 -16.36
CA PRO A 85 -14.96 -5.87 -15.24
C PRO A 85 -14.49 -6.51 -13.93
N SER A 86 -14.41 -5.71 -12.88
CA SER A 86 -13.84 -6.11 -11.60
C SER A 86 -14.71 -5.67 -10.41
N LEU A 87 -14.46 -6.28 -9.25
CA LEU A 87 -14.94 -5.81 -7.96
C LEU A 87 -13.80 -5.07 -7.26
N ARG A 88 -13.96 -3.77 -7.09
CA ARG A 88 -13.08 -2.97 -6.23
C ARG A 88 -13.45 -3.18 -4.77
N VAL A 89 -12.44 -3.42 -3.95
CA VAL A 89 -12.51 -3.49 -2.50
C VAL A 89 -11.76 -2.28 -1.94
N THR A 90 -12.42 -1.46 -1.12
CA THR A 90 -11.82 -0.31 -0.45
C THR A 90 -11.86 -0.54 1.05
N ARG A 91 -10.74 -0.32 1.75
CA ARG A 91 -10.69 -0.24 3.22
C ARG A 91 -10.51 1.22 3.62
N PHE A 92 -11.49 1.77 4.33
CA PHE A 92 -11.47 3.13 4.88
C PHE A 92 -10.61 3.18 6.14
N VAL A 93 -9.31 3.09 5.94
CA VAL A 93 -8.25 3.29 6.93
C VAL A 93 -7.09 3.94 6.18
N ARG A 94 -6.37 4.86 6.82
CA ARG A 94 -5.33 5.63 6.14
C ARG A 94 -4.21 4.69 5.70
N ALA A 95 -3.74 4.86 4.47
CA ALA A 95 -2.52 4.26 3.96
C ALA A 95 -1.41 5.33 3.91
N ASP A 96 -0.15 4.91 3.95
CA ASP A 96 0.97 5.78 3.62
C ASP A 96 1.00 5.97 2.10
N GLU A 97 1.45 7.14 1.65
CA GLU A 97 1.60 7.41 0.23
C GLU A 97 2.53 6.39 -0.44
N GLY A 98 2.10 5.83 -1.57
CA GLY A 98 2.86 4.81 -2.30
C GLY A 98 2.93 3.44 -1.62
N ALA A 99 2.22 3.22 -0.51
CA ALA A 99 2.22 1.93 0.16
C ALA A 99 1.52 0.86 -0.67
N GLN A 100 2.06 -0.36 -0.61
CA GLN A 100 1.53 -1.55 -1.28
C GLN A 100 1.49 -2.71 -0.29
N ALA A 101 0.46 -3.55 -0.40
CA ALA A 101 0.31 -4.70 0.49
C ALA A 101 -0.47 -5.84 -0.19
N LEU A 102 -0.58 -6.96 0.54
CA LEU A 102 -1.54 -8.01 0.23
C LEU A 102 -2.68 -7.94 1.23
N MET A 103 -3.90 -7.73 0.74
CA MET A 103 -5.10 -7.92 1.53
C MET A 103 -5.42 -9.41 1.60
N ALA A 104 -5.48 -9.96 2.82
CA ALA A 104 -5.91 -11.32 3.06
C ALA A 104 -7.39 -11.33 3.45
N MET A 105 -8.19 -12.13 2.74
CA MET A 105 -9.57 -12.44 3.12
C MET A 105 -9.68 -13.92 3.49
N VAL A 106 -10.15 -14.20 4.70
CA VAL A 106 -10.29 -15.56 5.21
C VAL A 106 -11.69 -15.76 5.75
N GLY A 107 -12.44 -16.69 5.17
CA GLY A 107 -13.81 -16.95 5.55
C GLY A 107 -14.52 -17.80 4.51
N ASN A 108 -15.72 -18.27 4.83
CA ASN A 108 -16.53 -19.09 3.93
C ASN A 108 -15.86 -20.36 3.38
N GLY A 109 -14.74 -20.82 3.97
CA GLY A 109 -13.95 -21.96 3.48
C GLY A 109 -12.81 -21.57 2.52
N HIS A 110 -12.65 -20.28 2.22
CA HIS A 110 -11.64 -19.74 1.31
C HIS A 110 -10.58 -18.93 2.07
N LYS A 111 -9.38 -18.84 1.47
CA LYS A 111 -8.22 -18.11 2.00
C LYS A 111 -7.56 -17.36 0.86
N GLU A 112 -8.09 -16.18 0.57
CA GLU A 112 -7.68 -15.40 -0.57
C GLU A 112 -6.71 -14.29 -0.20
N ARG A 113 -5.81 -14.00 -1.13
CA ARG A 113 -4.93 -12.84 -1.09
C ARG A 113 -4.95 -12.16 -2.45
N PHE A 114 -4.94 -10.84 -2.43
CA PHE A 114 -4.83 -10.00 -3.61
C PHE A 114 -4.11 -8.70 -3.27
N ALA A 115 -3.50 -8.10 -4.29
CA ALA A 115 -2.75 -6.85 -4.15
C ALA A 115 -3.69 -5.69 -3.81
N VAL A 116 -3.20 -4.81 -2.95
CA VAL A 116 -3.84 -3.53 -2.64
C VAL A 116 -2.80 -2.44 -2.58
N ASP A 117 -3.18 -1.26 -3.02
CA ASP A 117 -2.34 -0.08 -3.10
C ASP A 117 -2.97 1.09 -2.35
N ALA A 118 -2.14 2.04 -1.96
CA ALA A 118 -2.53 3.32 -1.42
C ALA A 118 -3.03 4.24 -2.55
N ILE A 119 -4.35 4.44 -2.63
CA ILE A 119 -4.99 5.28 -3.66
C ILE A 119 -5.50 6.58 -3.02
N ASP A 120 -5.12 7.71 -3.60
CA ASP A 120 -5.60 9.02 -3.16
C ASP A 120 -7.06 9.24 -3.58
N ASN A 121 -7.91 9.59 -2.62
CA ASN A 121 -9.30 9.97 -2.86
C ASN A 121 -9.55 11.50 -2.80
N GLY A 122 -8.47 12.30 -2.80
CA GLY A 122 -8.48 13.75 -2.66
C GLY A 122 -8.51 14.24 -1.20
N ARG A 123 -8.55 13.33 -0.22
CA ARG A 123 -8.51 13.64 1.22
C ARG A 123 -7.46 12.84 1.98
N ALA A 124 -7.26 11.59 1.60
CA ALA A 124 -6.26 10.70 2.17
C ALA A 124 -6.02 9.53 1.20
N PHE A 125 -4.85 8.92 1.31
CA PHE A 125 -4.59 7.63 0.71
C PHE A 125 -5.35 6.55 1.47
N LEU A 126 -6.10 5.73 0.74
CA LEU A 126 -6.84 4.58 1.25
C LEU A 126 -6.36 3.30 0.59
N TRP A 127 -6.52 2.18 1.27
CA TRP A 127 -6.20 0.89 0.69
C TRP A 127 -7.29 0.44 -0.27
N GLU A 128 -6.93 0.25 -1.54
CA GLU A 128 -7.83 -0.26 -2.57
C GLU A 128 -7.19 -1.40 -3.36
N GLY A 129 -8.00 -2.35 -3.80
CA GLY A 129 -7.58 -3.36 -4.78
C GLY A 129 -8.77 -3.87 -5.56
N THR A 130 -8.48 -4.52 -6.68
CA THR A 130 -9.50 -5.02 -7.62
C THR A 130 -9.38 -6.52 -7.81
N ILE A 131 -10.53 -7.17 -7.98
CA ILE A 131 -10.63 -8.60 -8.23
C ILE A 131 -11.51 -8.79 -9.47
N PRO A 132 -11.02 -9.42 -10.56
CA PRO A 132 -11.86 -9.66 -11.74
C PRO A 132 -13.16 -10.38 -11.36
N LEU A 133 -14.29 -9.99 -11.96
CA LEU A 133 -15.60 -10.57 -11.63
C LEU A 133 -15.68 -12.09 -11.94
N ALA A 134 -14.86 -12.55 -12.89
CA ALA A 134 -14.73 -13.97 -13.24
C ALA A 134 -13.84 -14.77 -12.27
N SER A 135 -13.17 -14.12 -11.31
CA SER A 135 -12.25 -14.78 -10.41
C SER A 135 -12.97 -15.58 -9.32
N GLU A 136 -12.53 -16.82 -9.10
CA GLU A 136 -12.94 -17.66 -7.96
C GLU A 136 -12.53 -17.06 -6.61
N LYS A 137 -11.59 -16.10 -6.60
CA LYS A 137 -11.20 -15.37 -5.38
C LYS A 137 -12.39 -14.65 -4.71
N LEU A 138 -13.43 -14.35 -5.47
CA LEU A 138 -14.64 -13.72 -4.93
C LEU A 138 -15.47 -14.66 -4.05
N ASP A 139 -15.25 -15.97 -4.12
CA ASP A 139 -16.04 -16.95 -3.36
C ASP A 139 -15.84 -16.82 -1.84
N VAL A 140 -14.75 -16.19 -1.40
CA VAL A 140 -14.55 -15.80 0.00
C VAL A 140 -15.67 -14.89 0.53
N LEU A 141 -16.31 -14.09 -0.34
CA LEU A 141 -17.38 -13.15 0.01
C LEU A 141 -18.80 -13.69 -0.25
N THR A 142 -18.96 -14.85 -0.88
CA THR A 142 -20.29 -15.31 -1.35
C THR A 142 -21.04 -16.22 -0.37
N GLY A 143 -20.40 -16.63 0.73
CA GLY A 143 -21.02 -17.49 1.74
C GLY A 143 -21.63 -16.75 2.94
N LEU A 144 -22.30 -17.51 3.82
CA LEU A 144 -23.03 -17.03 4.99
C LEU A 144 -22.22 -17.06 6.30
N ARG A 145 -20.89 -17.10 6.23
CA ARG A 145 -20.01 -17.09 7.41
C ARG A 145 -19.26 -15.77 7.49
N ARG A 146 -18.79 -15.48 8.70
CA ARG A 146 -17.89 -14.35 8.98
C ARG A 146 -16.64 -14.45 8.09
N VAL A 147 -16.17 -13.31 7.60
CA VAL A 147 -14.94 -13.18 6.83
C VAL A 147 -14.02 -12.22 7.57
N GLU A 148 -12.74 -12.57 7.71
CA GLU A 148 -11.71 -11.70 8.24
C GLU A 148 -10.95 -11.07 7.07
N LEU A 149 -10.95 -9.75 7.00
CA LEU A 149 -10.20 -8.97 6.01
C LEU A 149 -9.02 -8.31 6.72
N THR A 150 -7.80 -8.67 6.34
CA THR A 150 -6.57 -8.18 6.99
C THR A 150 -5.67 -7.48 5.98
N ILE A 151 -5.16 -6.32 6.36
CA ILE A 151 -4.04 -5.67 5.67
C ILE A 151 -2.92 -5.49 6.70
N PRO A 152 -1.69 -6.01 6.45
CA PRO A 152 -0.56 -5.77 7.33
C PRO A 152 -0.37 -4.26 7.59
N GLY A 153 -0.25 -3.85 8.86
CA GLY A 153 -0.15 -2.43 9.25
C GLY A 153 -1.48 -1.67 9.31
N ALA A 154 -2.58 -2.20 8.78
CA ALA A 154 -3.92 -1.59 8.80
C ALA A 154 -4.97 -2.42 9.59
N GLY A 155 -4.51 -3.46 10.27
CA GLY A 155 -5.33 -4.30 11.16
C GLY A 155 -6.22 -5.30 10.44
N THR A 156 -7.06 -5.97 11.23
CA THR A 156 -8.06 -6.95 10.78
C THR A 156 -9.47 -6.41 10.97
N LEU A 157 -10.27 -6.44 9.92
CA LEU A 157 -11.70 -6.13 9.93
C LEU A 157 -12.51 -7.42 9.89
N ALA A 158 -13.32 -7.68 10.91
CA ALA A 158 -14.29 -8.75 10.90
C ALA A 158 -15.54 -8.32 10.13
N LEU A 159 -15.80 -8.96 8.99
CA LEU A 159 -16.98 -8.79 8.16
C LEU A 159 -18.06 -9.78 8.62
N ASN A 160 -19.19 -9.26 9.10
CA ASN A 160 -20.33 -10.06 9.53
C ASN A 160 -20.92 -10.84 8.35
N ALA A 161 -21.43 -12.04 8.66
CA ALA A 161 -22.10 -12.90 7.70
C ALA A 161 -23.26 -12.17 7.01
N SER A 162 -23.36 -12.27 5.69
CA SER A 162 -24.42 -11.61 4.92
C SER A 162 -24.54 -12.20 3.51
N GLU A 163 -25.74 -12.21 2.95
CA GLU A 163 -25.97 -12.50 1.53
C GLU A 163 -25.67 -11.30 0.62
N ALA A 164 -25.56 -10.09 1.18
CA ALA A 164 -25.46 -8.87 0.40
C ALA A 164 -24.25 -8.87 -0.56
N PRO A 165 -23.02 -9.26 -0.15
CA PRO A 165 -21.89 -9.32 -1.07
C PRO A 165 -22.11 -10.31 -2.22
N ARG A 166 -22.66 -11.50 -1.96
CA ARG A 166 -23.05 -12.46 -3.01
C ARG A 166 -24.01 -11.83 -4.01
N ASN A 167 -25.09 -11.23 -3.51
CA ASN A 167 -26.12 -10.64 -4.36
C ASN A 167 -25.56 -9.49 -5.21
N LEU A 168 -24.63 -8.69 -4.66
CA LEU A 168 -23.93 -7.67 -5.42
C LEU A 168 -23.08 -8.28 -6.53
N ILE A 169 -22.21 -9.25 -6.20
CA ILE A 169 -21.30 -9.89 -7.16
C ILE A 169 -22.09 -10.50 -8.34
N GLU A 170 -23.19 -11.19 -8.06
CA GLU A 170 -24.05 -11.75 -9.10
C GLU A 170 -24.71 -10.68 -9.96
N SER A 171 -25.17 -9.58 -9.34
CA SER A 171 -25.71 -8.44 -10.07
C SER A 171 -24.69 -7.80 -10.99
N CYS A 172 -23.42 -7.74 -10.57
CA CYS A 172 -22.33 -7.20 -11.37
C CYS A 172 -21.92 -8.12 -12.51
N ARG A 173 -21.85 -9.43 -12.27
CA ARG A 173 -21.65 -10.44 -13.31
C ARG A 173 -22.77 -10.37 -14.37
N LEU A 174 -24.01 -10.16 -13.95
CA LEU A 174 -25.13 -9.97 -14.86
C LEU A 174 -25.01 -8.65 -15.66
N ALA A 175 -24.60 -7.56 -15.02
CA ALA A 175 -24.38 -6.28 -15.70
C ALA A 175 -23.25 -6.37 -16.73
N ALA A 176 -22.14 -7.06 -16.41
CA ALA A 176 -21.01 -7.29 -17.31
C ALA A 176 -21.45 -8.00 -18.59
N ARG A 177 -22.20 -9.10 -18.46
CA ARG A 177 -22.73 -9.85 -19.61
C ARG A 177 -23.62 -9.02 -20.53
N LYS A 178 -24.33 -8.03 -20.00
CA LYS A 178 -25.17 -7.14 -20.82
C LYS A 178 -24.37 -6.08 -21.58
N GLN A 179 -23.16 -5.75 -21.13
CA GLN A 179 -22.29 -4.74 -21.74
C GLN A 179 -21.36 -5.32 -22.81
N SER A 180 -21.13 -6.63 -22.80
CA SER A 180 -20.43 -7.35 -23.87
C SER A 180 -21.48 -7.85 -24.88
N PRO A 181 -21.76 -7.12 -25.97
CA PRO A 181 -22.64 -7.65 -27.01
C PRO A 181 -22.00 -8.91 -27.62
N ASP A 182 -22.83 -9.88 -28.00
CA ASP A 182 -22.37 -11.04 -28.78
C ASP A 182 -21.66 -10.56 -30.05
N PRO A 183 -20.60 -11.27 -30.52
CA PRO A 183 -20.07 -11.02 -31.84
C PRO A 183 -21.19 -11.19 -32.85
N GLU A 184 -21.49 -10.12 -33.59
CA GLU A 184 -22.49 -10.08 -34.65
C GLU A 184 -22.30 -11.31 -35.55
N GLU A 185 -23.30 -12.19 -35.56
CA GLU A 185 -23.35 -13.38 -36.40
C GLU A 185 -23.17 -12.91 -37.85
N PRO A 186 -22.15 -13.39 -38.59
CA PRO A 186 -21.91 -12.89 -39.93
C PRO A 186 -23.13 -13.18 -40.79
N ALA A 187 -23.73 -12.12 -41.36
CA ALA A 187 -24.80 -12.24 -42.31
C ALA A 187 -24.30 -12.99 -43.56
N ASP A 188 -24.88 -14.17 -43.81
CA ASP A 188 -24.72 -14.95 -45.04
C ASP A 188 -25.19 -14.18 -46.30
#